data_AF-A0A644UIK9-F1
#
_entry.id   AF-A0A644UIK9-F1
#
_cell.length_a   1.000
_cell.length_b   1.000
_cell.length_c   1.000
_cell.angle_alpha   90.00
_cell.angle_beta   90.00
_cell.angle_gamma   90.00
#
_symmetry.space_group_name_H-M   'P 1'
#
loop_
_entity.id
_entity.type
_entity.pdbx_description
1 polymer ?
#
loop_
_entity_poly.entity_id
_entity_poly.type
_entity_poly.pdbx_seq_one_letter_code
_entity_poly.pdbx_strand_id
1 'polypeptide(L)'
;MAILTTGVIENPTVAGQKQTATLSVRYRNTGHLPAVIQIWGYYLQGSNKVEYVVDSITLASGVVKDTQHYAQFDALEFRFMITSQDVKLKVWGKNVSGTMTAIYPVRPVDPISSGQIHEQGKKATENQLYAIHPERNSVDVLDKSTRAPIMTIPVGINPQGMGINPLTGRVYVSNHGSNTVTVIDGSTNTVIATVLVGASPAEIRVDSKSNRIYVTNQGSGTVSVINGTTHTVMSTLKK
;
A
#
# COMPACT_ATOMS: atom_id res chain seq x y z
N MET A 1 -14.35 -4.67 12.43
CA MET A 1 -13.80 -3.85 11.33
C MET A 1 -13.75 -4.69 10.07
N ALA A 2 -14.20 -4.16 8.93
CA ALA A 2 -14.20 -4.88 7.65
C ALA A 2 -13.79 -3.93 6.53
N ILE A 3 -13.14 -4.48 5.49
CA ILE A 3 -12.84 -3.77 4.25
C ILE A 3 -13.80 -4.29 3.20
N LEU A 4 -14.42 -3.38 2.48
CA LEU A 4 -15.35 -3.67 1.41
C LEU A 4 -14.88 -2.99 0.13
N THR A 5 -15.10 -3.62 -1.02
CA THR A 5 -14.77 -3.05 -2.34
C THR A 5 -15.93 -3.23 -3.31
N THR A 6 -16.07 -2.30 -4.25
CA THR A 6 -16.91 -2.50 -5.44
C THR A 6 -16.26 -3.44 -6.46
N GLY A 7 -14.96 -3.70 -6.33
CA GLY A 7 -14.14 -4.13 -7.46
C GLY A 7 -14.05 -3.03 -8.53
N VAL A 8 -13.40 -3.35 -9.65
CA VAL A 8 -13.34 -2.45 -10.79
C VAL A 8 -14.73 -2.36 -11.43
N ILE A 9 -15.22 -1.13 -11.55
CA ILE A 9 -16.42 -0.75 -12.27
C ILE A 9 -15.97 -0.19 -13.62
N GLU A 10 -16.25 -0.92 -14.68
CA GLU A 10 -16.10 -0.43 -16.05
C GLU A 10 -17.19 0.58 -16.38
N ASN A 11 -16.81 1.69 -17.00
CA ASN A 11 -17.71 2.75 -17.43
C ASN A 11 -17.35 3.20 -18.85
N PRO A 12 -17.61 2.35 -19.85
CA PRO A 12 -17.28 2.63 -21.23
C PRO A 12 -18.07 3.83 -21.75
N THR A 13 -17.45 4.54 -22.69
CA THR A 13 -18.12 5.62 -23.42
C THR A 13 -19.05 5.02 -24.47
N VAL A 14 -20.33 5.35 -24.42
CA VAL A 14 -21.33 4.95 -25.40
C VAL A 14 -21.93 6.20 -26.03
N ALA A 15 -21.89 6.28 -27.36
CA ALA A 15 -22.31 7.47 -28.12
C ALA A 15 -21.66 8.79 -27.64
N GLY A 16 -20.36 8.74 -27.29
CA GLY A 16 -19.60 9.90 -26.84
C GLY A 16 -19.85 10.33 -25.40
N GLN A 17 -20.65 9.59 -24.63
CA GLN A 17 -20.93 9.90 -23.23
C GLN A 17 -20.63 8.73 -22.30
N LYS A 18 -20.24 9.07 -21.07
CA LYS A 18 -20.15 8.11 -19.97
C LYS A 18 -21.54 7.69 -19.54
N GLN A 19 -21.80 6.38 -19.50
CA GLN A 19 -23.07 5.86 -19.05
C GLN A 19 -23.33 6.26 -17.60
N THR A 20 -22.35 6.05 -16.73
CA THR A 20 -22.39 6.51 -15.34
C THR A 20 -21.63 7.82 -15.20
N ALA A 21 -22.32 8.89 -14.80
CA ALA A 21 -21.73 10.20 -14.52
C ALA A 21 -21.42 10.38 -13.04
N THR A 22 -22.26 9.81 -12.17
CA THR A 22 -22.08 9.86 -10.72
C THR A 22 -22.26 8.49 -10.10
N LEU A 23 -21.44 8.18 -9.10
CA LEU A 23 -21.60 7.01 -8.24
C LEU A 23 -22.26 7.46 -6.94
N SER A 24 -23.44 6.93 -6.65
CA SER A 24 -24.16 7.16 -5.40
C SER A 24 -23.90 6.02 -4.44
N VAL A 25 -23.64 6.35 -3.18
CA VAL A 25 -23.45 5.38 -2.10
C VAL A 25 -24.41 5.69 -0.96
N ARG A 26 -25.20 4.70 -0.56
CA ARG A 26 -26.05 4.75 0.63
C ARG A 26 -25.43 3.94 1.75
N TYR A 27 -25.23 4.59 2.88
CA TYR A 27 -24.75 4.00 4.13
C TYR A 27 -25.92 3.90 5.10
N ARG A 28 -26.03 2.77 5.81
CA ARG A 28 -26.97 2.60 6.92
C ARG A 28 -26.27 1.92 8.07
N ASN A 29 -26.30 2.52 9.25
CA ASN A 29 -25.83 1.86 10.47
C ASN A 29 -27.02 1.19 11.17
N THR A 30 -27.05 -0.14 11.18
CA THR A 30 -28.09 -0.91 11.88
C THR A 30 -27.73 -1.26 13.32
N GLY A 31 -26.52 -0.91 13.76
CA GLY A 31 -26.00 -1.24 15.09
C GLY A 31 -26.35 -0.16 16.10
N HIS A 32 -26.11 -0.46 17.38
CA HIS A 32 -26.46 0.43 18.49
C HIS A 32 -25.41 1.50 18.82
N LEU A 33 -24.22 1.41 18.23
CA LEU A 33 -23.12 2.35 18.41
C LEU A 33 -22.81 3.11 17.12
N PRO A 34 -22.28 4.34 17.18
CA PRO A 34 -21.76 5.03 16.01
C PRO A 34 -20.66 4.22 15.31
N ALA A 35 -20.63 4.31 13.99
CA ALA A 35 -19.61 3.68 13.16
C ALA A 35 -18.88 4.74 12.34
N VAL A 36 -17.63 4.47 11.99
CA VAL A 36 -16.86 5.29 11.06
C VAL A 36 -16.68 4.50 9.77
N ILE A 37 -16.86 5.17 8.65
CA ILE A 37 -16.57 4.68 7.31
C ILE A 37 -15.47 5.56 6.71
N GLN A 38 -14.29 4.99 6.49
CA GLN A 38 -13.27 5.62 5.65
C GLN A 38 -13.48 5.18 4.20
N ILE A 39 -13.35 6.12 3.26
CA ILE A 39 -13.71 5.96 1.86
C ILE A 39 -12.51 6.31 1.00
N TRP A 40 -12.17 5.40 0.09
CA TRP A 40 -11.21 5.65 -0.99
C TRP A 40 -11.87 5.39 -2.34
N GLY A 41 -11.80 6.36 -3.23
CA GLY A 41 -12.24 6.25 -4.61
C GLY A 41 -11.06 6.42 -5.55
N TYR A 42 -10.97 5.53 -6.53
CA TYR A 42 -9.90 5.53 -7.52
C TYR A 42 -10.47 5.48 -8.92
N TYR A 43 -9.84 6.15 -9.87
CA TYR A 43 -10.07 5.93 -11.29
C TYR A 43 -8.86 5.24 -11.90
N LEU A 44 -9.08 4.48 -12.97
CA LEU A 44 -8.02 3.76 -13.66
C LEU A 44 -7.60 4.52 -14.92
N GLN A 45 -6.29 4.66 -15.12
CA GLN A 45 -5.66 5.12 -16.36
C GLN A 45 -4.73 4.02 -16.87
N GLY A 46 -5.25 3.17 -17.74
CA GLY A 46 -4.58 1.91 -18.10
C GLY A 46 -4.47 0.99 -16.89
N SER A 47 -3.25 0.53 -16.58
CA SER A 47 -2.98 -0.29 -15.38
C SER A 47 -2.79 0.53 -14.10
N ASN A 48 -2.75 1.86 -14.20
CA ASN A 48 -2.53 2.73 -13.04
C ASN A 48 -3.84 3.04 -12.34
N LYS A 49 -3.84 2.96 -11.01
CA LYS A 49 -4.95 3.34 -10.16
C LYS A 49 -4.63 4.67 -9.49
N VAL A 50 -5.45 5.68 -9.73
CA VAL A 50 -5.23 7.05 -9.23
C VAL A 50 -6.30 7.41 -8.22
N GLU A 51 -5.90 7.77 -7.01
CA GLU A 51 -6.79 8.27 -5.97
C GLU A 51 -7.42 9.59 -6.40
N TYR A 52 -8.74 9.71 -6.21
CA TYR A 52 -9.46 10.95 -6.45
C TYR A 52 -10.51 11.26 -5.36
N VAL A 53 -10.87 10.29 -4.52
CA VAL A 53 -11.69 10.50 -3.32
C VAL A 53 -10.96 9.92 -2.12
N VAL A 54 -10.79 10.74 -1.09
CA VAL A 54 -10.40 10.32 0.26
C VAL A 54 -11.34 11.05 1.22
N ASP A 55 -12.19 10.31 1.90
CA ASP A 55 -13.24 10.88 2.76
C ASP A 55 -13.48 10.00 4.00
N SER A 56 -14.14 10.58 5.01
CA SER A 56 -14.50 9.90 6.24
C SER A 56 -15.89 10.33 6.72
N ILE A 57 -16.72 9.35 7.05
CA ILE A 57 -18.07 9.56 7.55
C ILE A 57 -18.20 8.92 8.92
N THR A 58 -18.62 9.70 9.90
CA THR A 58 -19.18 9.18 11.15
C THR A 58 -20.69 9.02 11.01
N LEU A 59 -21.19 7.81 11.25
CA LEU A 59 -22.60 7.45 11.10
C LEU A 59 -23.15 6.99 12.45
N ALA A 60 -24.00 7.81 13.06
CA ALA A 60 -24.68 7.45 14.30
C ALA A 60 -25.61 6.24 14.12
N SER A 61 -25.95 5.59 15.23
CA SER A 61 -26.89 4.47 15.27
C SER A 61 -28.22 4.82 14.57
N GLY A 62 -28.72 3.92 13.73
CA GLY A 62 -29.97 4.08 13.00
C GLY A 62 -29.95 5.06 11.81
N VAL A 63 -28.85 5.81 11.62
CA VAL A 63 -28.77 6.83 10.57
C VAL A 63 -28.54 6.21 9.20
N VAL A 64 -29.23 6.77 8.20
CA VAL A 64 -28.98 6.55 6.78
C VAL A 64 -28.36 7.82 6.20
N LYS A 65 -27.29 7.68 5.42
CA LYS A 65 -26.66 8.80 4.72
C LYS A 65 -26.41 8.41 3.27
N ASP A 66 -26.58 9.35 2.35
CA ASP A 66 -26.26 9.19 0.95
C ASP A 66 -25.08 10.12 0.59
N THR A 67 -24.11 9.62 -0.16
CA THR A 67 -23.08 10.43 -0.82
C THR A 67 -23.11 10.20 -2.32
N GLN A 68 -22.54 11.16 -3.05
CA GLN A 68 -22.37 11.08 -4.50
C GLN A 68 -20.94 11.44 -4.83
N HIS A 69 -20.36 10.71 -5.77
CA HIS A 69 -18.99 10.89 -6.22
C HIS A 69 -18.97 10.97 -7.75
N TYR A 70 -18.08 11.81 -8.28
CA TYR A 70 -17.89 11.93 -9.72
C TYR A 70 -17.37 10.61 -10.31
N ALA A 71 -17.94 10.17 -11.44
CA ALA A 71 -17.66 8.85 -12.00
C ALA A 71 -17.42 8.86 -13.52
N GLN A 72 -17.18 10.02 -14.15
CA GLN A 72 -16.93 10.10 -15.60
C GLN A 72 -15.50 9.68 -15.98
N PHE A 73 -15.08 8.52 -15.51
CA PHE A 73 -13.81 7.87 -15.86
C PHE A 73 -14.09 6.61 -16.69
N ASP A 74 -13.07 6.08 -17.37
CA ASP A 74 -13.19 4.82 -18.11
C ASP A 74 -13.44 3.62 -17.19
N ALA A 75 -12.78 3.61 -16.04
CA ALA A 75 -13.04 2.65 -14.97
C ALA A 75 -12.75 3.27 -13.60
N LEU A 76 -13.41 2.76 -12.57
CA LEU A 76 -13.26 3.24 -11.20
C LEU A 76 -13.42 2.12 -10.18
N GLU A 77 -12.88 2.30 -8.98
CA GLU A 77 -13.06 1.38 -7.85
C GLU A 77 -13.30 2.20 -6.58
N PHE A 78 -14.21 1.76 -5.72
CA PHE A 78 -14.36 2.29 -4.36
C PHE A 78 -14.04 1.23 -3.32
N ARG A 79 -13.33 1.67 -2.28
CA ARG A 79 -13.05 0.90 -1.08
C ARG A 79 -13.61 1.60 0.14
N PHE A 80 -14.16 0.81 1.04
CA PHE A 80 -14.78 1.27 2.28
C PHE A 80 -14.20 0.48 3.44
N MET A 81 -13.65 1.17 4.42
CA MET A 81 -13.23 0.56 5.67
C MET A 81 -14.24 0.94 6.75
N ILE A 82 -14.94 -0.05 7.27
CA ILE A 82 -16.02 0.14 8.25
C ILE A 82 -15.58 -0.37 9.62
N THR A 83 -15.81 0.43 10.67
CA THR A 83 -15.46 0.03 12.03
C THR A 83 -16.44 -1.01 12.61
N SER A 84 -17.69 -1.06 12.12
CA SER A 84 -18.74 -2.00 12.54
C SER A 84 -19.28 -2.83 11.38
N GLN A 85 -19.59 -4.12 11.61
CA GLN A 85 -20.25 -5.02 10.65
C GLN A 85 -21.75 -4.71 10.45
N ASP A 86 -22.31 -3.87 11.32
CA ASP A 86 -23.69 -3.39 11.22
C ASP A 86 -23.86 -2.26 10.20
N VAL A 87 -22.76 -1.76 9.63
CA VAL A 87 -22.84 -0.82 8.51
C VAL A 87 -23.17 -1.59 7.23
N LYS A 88 -24.30 -1.24 6.61
CA LYS A 88 -24.72 -1.74 5.31
C LYS A 88 -24.53 -0.66 4.25
N LEU A 89 -24.01 -1.07 3.09
CA LEU A 89 -23.75 -0.21 1.95
C LEU A 89 -24.55 -0.67 0.74
N LYS A 90 -25.03 0.30 -0.05
CA LYS A 90 -25.51 0.07 -1.42
C LYS A 90 -24.87 1.10 -2.34
N VAL A 91 -24.37 0.65 -3.48
CA VAL A 91 -23.67 1.49 -4.46
C VAL A 91 -24.38 1.38 -5.80
N TRP A 92 -24.67 2.50 -6.44
CA TRP A 92 -25.30 2.54 -7.76
C TRP A 92 -24.81 3.71 -8.60
N GLY A 93 -24.80 3.53 -9.91
CA GLY A 93 -24.47 4.56 -10.88
C GLY A 93 -25.70 5.36 -11.28
N LYS A 94 -25.49 6.64 -11.60
CA LYS A 94 -26.47 7.47 -12.30
C LYS A 94 -25.83 8.15 -13.50
N ASN A 95 -26.59 8.31 -14.57
CA ASN A 95 -26.19 9.10 -15.74
C ASN A 95 -26.24 10.61 -15.44
N VAL A 96 -25.92 11.44 -16.43
CA VAL A 96 -25.95 12.92 -16.30
C VAL A 96 -27.33 13.49 -15.99
N SER A 97 -28.42 12.78 -16.34
CA SER A 97 -29.79 13.16 -15.99
C SER A 97 -30.23 12.68 -14.60
N GLY A 98 -29.35 12.03 -13.84
CA GLY A 98 -29.65 11.51 -12.50
C GLY A 98 -30.42 10.18 -12.48
N THR A 99 -30.64 9.56 -13.63
CA THR A 99 -31.31 8.27 -13.77
C THR A 99 -30.34 7.15 -13.41
N MET A 100 -30.81 6.17 -12.63
CA MET A 100 -29.99 5.02 -12.24
C MET A 100 -29.59 4.18 -13.46
N THR A 101 -28.31 3.83 -13.56
CA THR A 101 -27.74 3.08 -14.69
C THR A 101 -27.37 1.66 -14.32
N ALA A 102 -26.84 1.45 -13.11
CA ALA A 102 -26.42 0.14 -12.64
C ALA A 102 -26.36 0.10 -11.11
N ILE A 103 -26.49 -1.10 -10.54
CA ILE A 103 -26.20 -1.37 -9.12
C ILE A 103 -24.88 -2.14 -9.07
N TYR A 104 -23.95 -1.68 -8.25
CA TYR A 104 -22.62 -2.27 -8.15
C TYR A 104 -22.50 -3.10 -6.86
N PRO A 105 -22.10 -4.38 -6.96
CA PRO A 105 -21.97 -5.23 -5.79
C PRO A 105 -20.84 -4.73 -4.89
N VAL A 106 -21.07 -4.74 -3.58
CA VAL A 106 -20.05 -4.45 -2.57
C VAL A 106 -19.69 -5.76 -1.90
N ARG A 107 -18.42 -6.15 -1.97
CA ARG A 107 -17.94 -7.43 -1.47
C ARG A 107 -16.95 -7.21 -0.33
N PRO A 108 -16.98 -8.05 0.72
CA PRO A 108 -15.88 -8.12 1.67
C PRO A 108 -14.58 -8.45 0.95
N VAL A 109 -13.53 -7.76 1.34
CA VAL A 109 -12.16 -8.16 1.06
C VAL A 109 -11.68 -8.90 2.30
N ASP A 110 -11.35 -10.18 2.17
CA ASP A 110 -10.72 -10.88 3.29
C ASP A 110 -9.45 -10.13 3.67
N PRO A 111 -9.19 -9.90 4.97
CA PRO A 111 -7.93 -9.27 5.40
C PRO A 111 -6.69 -10.02 4.92
N ILE A 112 -6.84 -11.31 4.56
CA ILE A 112 -5.79 -12.25 4.18
C ILE A 112 -5.89 -12.70 2.70
N SER A 113 -7.00 -12.39 2.00
CA SER A 113 -7.11 -12.59 0.53
C SER A 113 -6.78 -11.31 -0.23
N SER A 114 -5.67 -10.66 0.16
CA SER A 114 -4.96 -9.70 -0.68
C SER A 114 -4.18 -10.46 -1.78
N GLY A 115 -4.88 -11.33 -2.50
CA GLY A 115 -4.41 -11.85 -3.78
C GLY A 115 -4.43 -10.71 -4.80
N GLN A 116 -3.29 -10.03 -4.90
CA GLN A 116 -2.90 -9.12 -5.98
C GLN A 116 -3.87 -7.96 -6.30
N ILE A 117 -3.61 -6.81 -5.70
CA ILE A 117 -3.47 -5.62 -6.54
C ILE A 117 -2.00 -5.26 -6.57
N HIS A 118 -1.43 -5.22 -7.77
CA HIS A 118 -0.16 -4.58 -8.02
C HIS A 118 -0.29 -3.08 -7.68
N GLU A 119 -0.11 -2.72 -6.42
CA GLU A 119 0.25 -1.37 -6.01
C GLU A 119 1.77 -1.24 -6.15
N GLN A 120 2.24 -1.05 -7.38
CA GLN A 120 3.52 -0.37 -7.56
C GLN A 120 3.35 1.08 -7.10
N GLY A 121 3.65 1.32 -5.81
CA GLY A 121 4.01 2.63 -5.29
C GLY A 121 3.04 3.19 -4.25
N LYS A 122 3.47 3.09 -2.97
CA LYS A 122 2.99 3.74 -1.73
C LYS A 122 1.84 2.98 -1.03
N LYS A 123 1.89 2.58 0.25
CA LYS A 123 2.86 2.84 1.34
C LYS A 123 2.66 1.82 2.49
N ALA A 124 2.97 0.56 2.25
CA ALA A 124 2.78 -0.51 3.23
C ALA A 124 3.64 -0.39 4.52
N THR A 125 4.67 0.46 4.49
CA THR A 125 5.49 0.76 5.67
C THR A 125 4.78 1.65 6.70
N GLU A 126 3.61 2.22 6.42
CA GLU A 126 2.95 3.14 7.37
C GLU A 126 2.39 2.45 8.61
N ASN A 127 1.99 1.18 8.49
CA ASN A 127 1.39 0.39 9.58
C ASN A 127 2.24 -0.80 10.04
N GLN A 128 3.48 -0.89 9.57
CA GLN A 128 4.41 -1.96 9.91
C GLN A 128 5.65 -1.41 10.63
N LEU A 129 6.16 -2.19 11.57
CA LEU A 129 7.47 -2.02 12.19
C LEU A 129 8.36 -3.18 11.75
N TYR A 130 9.61 -2.87 11.45
CA TYR A 130 10.62 -3.86 11.11
C TYR A 130 11.67 -3.91 12.21
N ALA A 131 12.06 -5.11 12.63
CA ALA A 131 13.09 -5.34 13.63
C ALA A 131 14.15 -6.30 13.07
N ILE A 132 15.42 -5.90 13.12
CA ILE A 132 16.52 -6.76 12.68
C ILE A 132 16.89 -7.74 13.79
N HIS A 133 17.08 -9.01 13.42
CA HIS A 133 17.54 -10.09 14.28
C HIS A 133 18.85 -10.68 13.75
N PRO A 134 20.02 -10.13 14.16
CA PRO A 134 21.33 -10.56 13.67
C PRO A 134 21.61 -12.04 13.92
N GLU A 135 21.16 -12.55 15.07
CA GLU A 135 21.38 -13.92 15.53
C GLU A 135 20.58 -14.97 14.74
N ARG A 136 19.57 -14.53 13.99
CA ARG A 136 18.69 -15.39 13.17
C ARG A 136 18.81 -15.12 11.68
N ASN A 137 19.64 -14.16 11.28
CA ASN A 137 19.74 -13.69 9.89
C ASN A 137 18.35 -13.31 9.33
N SER A 138 17.56 -12.55 10.09
CA SER A 138 16.18 -12.24 9.73
C SER A 138 15.75 -10.82 10.09
N VAL A 139 14.61 -10.43 9.53
CA VAL A 139 13.85 -9.23 9.92
C VAL A 139 12.45 -9.65 10.32
N ASP A 140 12.03 -9.29 11.53
CA ASP A 140 10.66 -9.47 11.98
C ASP A 140 9.81 -8.27 11.57
N VAL A 141 8.59 -8.57 11.09
CA VAL A 141 7.57 -7.58 10.74
C VAL A 141 6.50 -7.63 11.81
N LEU A 142 6.21 -6.47 12.39
CA LEU A 142 5.24 -6.30 13.47
C LEU A 142 4.16 -5.30 13.03
N ASP A 143 2.94 -5.49 13.50
CA ASP A 143 1.92 -4.45 13.39
C ASP A 143 2.34 -3.25 14.24
N LYS A 144 2.38 -2.06 13.64
CA LYS A 144 2.91 -0.86 14.31
C LYS A 144 2.07 -0.41 15.50
N SER A 145 0.77 -0.67 15.48
CA SER A 145 -0.16 -0.21 16.53
C SER A 145 -0.18 -1.15 17.74
N THR A 146 -0.20 -2.45 17.47
CA THR A 146 -0.34 -3.49 18.49
C THR A 146 0.98 -4.14 18.88
N ARG A 147 2.02 -3.97 18.06
CA ARG A 147 3.31 -4.69 18.16
C ARG A 147 3.18 -6.21 18.02
N ALA A 148 2.06 -6.70 17.49
CA ALA A 148 1.86 -8.12 17.24
C ALA A 148 2.75 -8.59 16.07
N PRO A 149 3.37 -9.78 16.15
CA PRO A 149 4.15 -10.34 15.05
C PRO A 149 3.23 -10.65 13.87
N ILE A 150 3.67 -10.22 12.68
CA ILE A 150 3.03 -10.52 11.39
C ILE A 150 3.78 -11.68 10.75
N MET A 151 5.09 -11.54 10.56
CA MET A 151 5.94 -12.56 9.95
C MET A 151 7.42 -12.28 10.18
N THR A 152 8.27 -13.26 9.82
CA THR A 152 9.72 -13.14 9.79
C THR A 152 10.22 -13.32 8.35
N ILE A 153 11.09 -12.42 7.90
CA ILE A 153 11.70 -12.41 6.57
C ILE A 153 13.16 -12.84 6.71
N PRO A 154 13.61 -13.93 6.05
CA PRO A 154 15.02 -14.29 6.02
C PRO A 154 15.80 -13.28 5.17
N VAL A 155 16.97 -12.88 5.68
CA VAL A 155 17.91 -11.98 5.00
C VAL A 155 19.31 -12.59 4.97
N GLY A 156 20.32 -11.80 4.60
CA GLY A 156 21.70 -12.26 4.57
C GLY A 156 22.30 -12.44 5.98
N ILE A 157 23.60 -12.74 6.02
CA ILE A 157 24.27 -13.13 7.27
C ILE A 157 24.59 -11.89 8.12
N ASN A 158 24.27 -11.97 9.40
CA ASN A 158 24.54 -10.94 10.41
C ASN A 158 24.04 -9.55 9.97
N PRO A 159 22.72 -9.37 9.78
CA PRO A 159 22.15 -8.07 9.43
C PRO A 159 22.42 -7.03 10.52
N GLN A 160 22.79 -5.80 10.15
CA GLN A 160 23.18 -4.75 11.10
C GLN A 160 22.46 -3.42 10.94
N GLY A 161 22.24 -2.97 9.71
CA GLY A 161 21.61 -1.69 9.43
C GLY A 161 20.37 -1.85 8.57
N MET A 162 19.46 -0.89 8.72
CA MET A 162 18.23 -0.84 7.95
C MET A 162 17.92 0.59 7.51
N GLY A 163 17.45 0.74 6.27
CA GLY A 163 16.91 1.99 5.74
C GLY A 163 15.60 1.73 5.03
N ILE A 164 14.65 2.66 5.15
CA ILE A 164 13.34 2.56 4.48
C ILE A 164 13.20 3.73 3.51
N ASN A 165 12.80 3.45 2.27
CA ASN A 165 12.36 4.49 1.34
C ASN A 165 10.85 4.72 1.51
N PRO A 166 10.41 5.82 2.16
CA PRO A 166 8.99 6.07 2.39
C PRO A 166 8.19 6.39 1.11
N LEU A 167 8.85 6.71 -0.01
CA LEU A 167 8.17 6.96 -1.28
C LEU A 167 7.93 5.67 -2.07
N THR A 168 8.82 4.69 -1.97
CA THR A 168 8.67 3.41 -2.68
C THR A 168 8.17 2.29 -1.77
N GLY A 169 8.17 2.47 -0.45
CA GLY A 169 7.84 1.43 0.53
C GLY A 169 8.88 0.31 0.62
N ARG A 170 10.11 0.53 0.14
CA ARG A 170 11.17 -0.50 0.14
C ARG A 170 11.99 -0.43 1.42
N VAL A 171 12.30 -1.60 1.97
CA VAL A 171 13.20 -1.76 3.13
C VAL A 171 14.51 -2.34 2.64
N TYR A 172 15.61 -1.75 3.08
CA TYR A 172 16.97 -2.14 2.72
C TYR A 172 17.68 -2.57 3.99
N VAL A 173 18.30 -3.75 3.96
CA VAL A 173 18.96 -4.35 5.13
C VAL A 173 20.40 -4.68 4.77
N SER A 174 21.37 -4.13 5.48
CA SER A 174 22.79 -4.44 5.29
C SER A 174 23.14 -5.71 6.05
N ASN A 175 23.71 -6.67 5.33
CA ASN A 175 24.11 -7.96 5.85
C ASN A 175 25.63 -7.98 6.01
N HIS A 176 26.10 -7.66 7.22
CA HIS A 176 27.51 -7.46 7.52
C HIS A 176 28.35 -8.70 7.19
N GLY A 177 27.83 -9.89 7.52
CA GLY A 177 28.56 -11.15 7.36
C GLY A 177 28.60 -11.67 5.92
N SER A 178 27.66 -11.28 5.07
CA SER A 178 27.59 -11.73 3.67
C SER A 178 27.96 -10.67 2.63
N ASN A 179 28.38 -9.47 3.05
CA ASN A 179 28.75 -8.36 2.16
C ASN A 179 27.66 -7.99 1.15
N THR A 180 26.40 -8.01 1.59
CA THR A 180 25.23 -7.75 0.74
C THR A 180 24.27 -6.75 1.37
N VAL A 181 23.37 -6.20 0.57
CA VAL A 181 22.14 -5.55 1.01
C VAL A 181 20.95 -6.34 0.50
N THR A 182 20.08 -6.77 1.41
CA THR A 182 18.77 -7.34 1.04
C THR A 182 17.78 -6.21 0.82
N VAL A 183 17.04 -6.27 -0.28
CA VAL A 183 15.95 -5.35 -0.61
C VAL A 183 14.64 -6.11 -0.43
N ILE A 184 13.79 -5.58 0.44
CA ILE A 184 12.47 -6.10 0.76
C ILE A 184 11.44 -5.12 0.20
N ASP A 185 10.45 -5.66 -0.51
CA ASP A 185 9.25 -4.90 -0.82
C ASP A 185 8.35 -4.88 0.41
N GLY A 186 8.16 -3.70 1.00
CA GLY A 186 7.36 -3.57 2.22
C GLY A 186 5.87 -3.81 2.00
N SER A 187 5.39 -3.81 0.75
CA SER A 187 3.99 -4.12 0.44
C SER A 187 3.67 -5.59 0.51
N THR A 188 4.60 -6.43 0.05
CA THR A 188 4.46 -7.88 0.04
C THR A 188 5.23 -8.54 1.17
N ASN A 189 6.11 -7.80 1.87
CA ASN A 189 7.08 -8.34 2.82
C ASN A 189 7.94 -9.46 2.22
N THR A 190 8.28 -9.34 0.93
CA THR A 190 9.12 -10.32 0.22
C THR A 190 10.45 -9.71 -0.16
N VAL A 191 11.51 -10.52 -0.13
CA VAL A 191 12.81 -10.15 -0.70
C VAL A 191 12.67 -10.05 -2.22
N ILE A 192 13.02 -8.90 -2.79
CA ILE A 192 12.97 -8.64 -4.23
C ILE A 192 14.35 -8.53 -4.86
N ALA A 193 15.40 -8.31 -4.07
CA ALA A 193 16.78 -8.32 -4.54
C ALA A 193 17.78 -8.57 -3.39
N THR A 194 18.95 -9.08 -3.76
CA THR A 194 20.14 -9.12 -2.92
C THR A 194 21.28 -8.48 -3.69
N VAL A 195 21.80 -7.36 -3.19
CA VAL A 195 22.78 -6.53 -3.87
C VAL A 195 24.15 -6.73 -3.23
N LEU A 196 25.15 -7.15 -4.02
CA LEU A 196 26.53 -7.21 -3.54
C LEU A 196 27.07 -5.79 -3.34
N VAL A 197 27.73 -5.57 -2.21
CA VAL A 197 28.34 -4.28 -1.84
C VAL A 197 29.78 -4.49 -1.34
N GLY A 198 30.40 -3.45 -0.80
CA GLY A 198 31.74 -3.58 -0.21
C GLY A 198 31.75 -4.42 1.06
N ALA A 199 32.96 -4.70 1.57
CA ALA A 199 33.13 -5.56 2.74
C ALA A 199 32.52 -4.95 4.01
N SER A 200 31.86 -5.81 4.80
CA SER A 200 31.25 -5.50 6.10
C SER A 200 30.33 -4.27 6.05
N PRO A 201 29.22 -4.32 5.29
CA PRO A 201 28.27 -3.22 5.26
C PRO A 201 27.62 -3.03 6.62
N ALA A 202 27.50 -1.77 7.05
CA ALA A 202 27.00 -1.39 8.37
C ALA A 202 25.72 -0.56 8.25
N GLU A 203 25.83 0.76 8.07
CA GLU A 203 24.68 1.67 8.09
C GLU A 203 24.12 1.93 6.70
N ILE A 204 22.80 2.14 6.63
CA ILE A 204 22.09 2.48 5.40
C ILE A 204 21.43 3.85 5.55
N ARG A 205 21.61 4.72 4.54
CA ARG A 205 20.86 5.98 4.40
C ARG A 205 20.16 6.02 3.07
N VAL A 206 18.90 6.46 3.08
CA VAL A 206 18.05 6.50 1.91
C VAL A 206 17.74 7.94 1.54
N ASP A 207 18.12 8.35 0.34
CA ASP A 207 17.59 9.54 -0.30
C ASP A 207 16.35 9.14 -1.10
N SER A 208 15.19 9.36 -0.51
CA SER A 208 13.91 9.00 -1.10
C SER A 208 13.59 9.81 -2.35
N LYS A 209 14.05 11.08 -2.44
CA LYS A 209 13.76 11.97 -3.58
C LYS A 209 14.44 11.49 -4.85
N SER A 210 15.69 11.07 -4.76
CA SER A 210 16.46 10.56 -5.90
C SER A 210 16.42 9.03 -6.04
N ASN A 211 15.73 8.34 -5.11
CA ASN A 211 15.70 6.89 -4.98
C ASN A 211 17.10 6.26 -4.94
N ARG A 212 17.98 6.84 -4.11
CA ARG A 212 19.36 6.37 -3.91
C ARG A 212 19.58 5.87 -2.50
N ILE A 213 20.33 4.78 -2.38
CA ILE A 213 20.61 4.12 -1.12
C ILE A 213 22.12 4.11 -0.92
N TYR A 214 22.56 4.71 0.17
CA TYR A 214 23.97 4.83 0.54
C TYR A 214 24.26 3.83 1.65
N VAL A 215 25.25 2.99 1.42
CA VAL A 215 25.63 1.90 2.32
C VAL A 215 27.07 2.11 2.74
N THR A 216 27.33 2.25 4.03
CA THR A 216 28.71 2.33 4.54
C THR A 216 29.30 0.93 4.61
N ASN A 217 30.43 0.72 3.94
CA ASN A 217 31.15 -0.56 3.91
C ASN A 217 32.36 -0.48 4.85
N GLN A 218 32.17 -0.80 6.12
CA GLN A 218 33.18 -0.59 7.16
C GLN A 218 34.48 -1.35 6.88
N GLY A 219 34.37 -2.60 6.42
CA GLY A 219 35.52 -3.47 6.18
C GLY A 219 36.35 -3.06 4.97
N SER A 220 35.77 -2.30 4.04
CA SER A 220 36.49 -1.79 2.86
C SER A 220 36.78 -0.29 2.90
N GLY A 221 36.24 0.45 3.88
CA GLY A 221 36.41 1.91 3.96
C GLY A 221 35.76 2.66 2.79
N THR A 222 34.67 2.14 2.23
CA THR A 222 33.97 2.73 1.06
C THR A 222 32.49 2.98 1.35
N VAL A 223 31.81 3.70 0.45
CA VAL A 223 30.35 3.84 0.43
C VAL A 223 29.80 3.34 -0.89
N SER A 224 28.93 2.33 -0.87
CA SER A 224 28.20 1.89 -2.06
C SER A 224 26.95 2.73 -2.24
N VAL A 225 26.72 3.21 -3.47
CA VAL A 225 25.50 3.92 -3.88
C VAL A 225 24.67 2.99 -4.74
N ILE A 226 23.52 2.56 -4.24
CA ILE A 226 22.59 1.65 -4.92
C ILE A 226 21.47 2.47 -5.58
N ASN A 227 21.13 2.12 -6.81
CA ASN A 227 19.92 2.59 -7.48
C ASN A 227 18.70 1.86 -6.91
N GLY A 228 17.80 2.60 -6.28
CA GLY A 228 16.61 2.00 -5.67
C GLY A 228 15.61 1.43 -6.66
N THR A 229 15.68 1.75 -7.96
CA THR A 229 14.80 1.23 -9.02
C THR A 229 15.35 -0.05 -9.63
N THR A 230 16.64 -0.08 -9.96
CA THR A 230 17.27 -1.24 -10.63
C THR A 230 17.91 -2.23 -9.66
N HIS A 231 18.05 -1.87 -8.38
CA HIS A 231 18.70 -2.68 -7.35
C HIS A 231 20.15 -3.05 -7.68
N THR A 232 20.87 -2.11 -8.32
CA THR A 232 22.29 -2.28 -8.67
C THR A 232 23.14 -1.17 -8.05
N VAL A 233 24.42 -1.48 -7.78
CA VAL A 233 25.40 -0.46 -7.37
C VAL A 233 25.71 0.43 -8.57
N MET A 234 25.48 1.74 -8.43
CA MET A 234 25.80 2.76 -9.43
C MET A 234 27.21 3.31 -9.29
N SER A 235 27.71 3.35 -8.05
CA SER A 235 29.01 3.92 -7.72
C SER A 235 29.50 3.40 -6.37
N THR A 236 30.82 3.32 -6.22
CA THR A 236 31.47 3.06 -4.94
C THR A 236 32.42 4.21 -4.65
N LEU A 237 32.07 5.00 -3.63
CA LEU A 237 32.83 6.15 -3.20
C LEU A 237 33.95 5.68 -2.27
N LYS A 238 35.17 6.11 -2.55
CA LYS A 238 36.32 5.91 -1.67
C LYS A 238 36.46 7.13 -0.77
N LYS A 239 36.98 6.90 0.43
CA LYS A 239 37.43 7.98 1.31
C LYS A 239 38.59 8.74 0.68
#